data_AF-A0A7R9T1I4-F1
#
_entry.id   AF-A0A7R9T1I4-F1
#
_cell.length_a   1.000
_cell.length_b   1.000
_cell.length_c   1.000
_cell.angle_alpha   90.00
_cell.angle_beta   90.00
_cell.angle_gamma   90.00
#
_symmetry.space_group_name_H-M   'P 1'
#
loop_
_entity.id
_entity.type
_entity.pdbx_description
1 polymer ?
#
loop_
_entity_poly.entity_id
_entity_poly.type
_entity_poly.pdbx_seq_one_letter_code
_entity_poly.pdbx_strand_id
1 'polypeptide(L)'
;MTARGARRCATTRRASTPEAREASDGSFEWYREPQRVATACAWMALGSFATFGAPSGTSAFDLELVKSLVSAPFTGAVNPLFEALFNSLGVVPATYACLMMPGAKGNKSPFPAALCVGASFALGFFALGPYLVTREPRTRVKRSELGFVTRNIWESKLNAAALLGFAAYLAFYGASNVTPDTLAGFATLFKEQSMLACVSTCDLIVLSLCAAPAIAEDMRRRDVDDANALAFASVPVLGPACWLLVRPSLED
;
A
#
# COMPACT_ATOMS: atom_id res chain seq x y z
N MET A 1 -0.57 6.89 73.61
CA MET A 1 -1.52 6.34 72.63
C MET A 1 -2.20 7.51 71.91
N THR A 2 -1.57 7.97 70.82
CA THR A 2 -2.08 7.92 69.42
C THR A 2 -3.08 9.00 69.04
N ALA A 3 -2.56 10.14 68.55
CA ALA A 3 -3.27 11.07 67.69
C ALA A 3 -3.26 10.53 66.24
N ARG A 4 -4.41 10.44 65.57
CA ARG A 4 -4.52 10.15 64.14
C ARG A 4 -5.18 11.34 63.44
N GLY A 5 -4.38 12.08 62.67
CA GLY A 5 -4.85 13.10 61.75
C GLY A 5 -5.43 12.49 60.49
N ALA A 6 -6.61 12.96 60.08
CA ALA A 6 -7.23 12.60 58.82
C ALA A 6 -6.65 13.48 57.69
N ARG A 7 -5.95 12.86 56.72
CA ARG A 7 -5.56 13.53 55.46
C ARG A 7 -6.72 13.47 54.48
N ARG A 8 -7.25 14.63 54.08
CA ARG A 8 -8.18 14.75 52.95
C ARG A 8 -7.37 14.63 51.65
N CYS A 9 -7.69 13.63 50.82
CA CYS A 9 -7.17 13.51 49.46
C CYS A 9 -7.92 14.51 48.59
N ALA A 10 -7.25 15.58 48.16
CA ALA A 10 -7.80 16.52 47.18
C ALA A 10 -7.59 15.94 45.77
N THR A 11 -8.63 15.39 45.17
CA THR A 11 -8.63 15.00 43.76
C THR A 11 -8.74 16.27 42.91
N THR A 12 -7.61 16.81 42.46
CA THR A 12 -7.59 17.87 41.46
C THR A 12 -8.05 17.31 40.11
N ARG A 13 -9.35 17.44 39.83
CA ARG A 13 -9.90 17.22 38.49
C ARG A 13 -9.36 18.35 37.60
N ARG A 14 -8.28 18.08 36.86
CA ARG A 14 -7.68 19.01 35.89
C ARG A 14 -8.76 19.35 34.86
N ALA A 15 -9.28 20.57 34.89
CA ALA A 15 -10.20 21.06 33.88
C ALA A 15 -9.43 21.14 32.55
N SER A 16 -9.81 20.31 31.58
CA SER A 16 -9.36 20.42 30.20
C SER A 16 -9.82 21.78 29.66
N THR A 17 -8.90 22.62 29.22
CA THR A 17 -9.19 23.89 28.55
C THR A 17 -10.03 23.65 27.28
N PRO A 18 -10.85 24.62 26.84
CA PRO A 18 -11.67 24.50 25.62
C PRO A 18 -10.83 24.15 24.37
N GLU A 19 -9.62 24.72 24.25
CA GLU A 19 -8.66 24.40 23.17
C GLU A 19 -8.24 22.93 23.15
N ALA A 20 -8.14 22.28 24.33
CA ALA A 20 -7.82 20.86 24.43
C ALA A 20 -9.02 19.96 24.05
N ARG A 21 -10.25 20.50 24.07
CA ARG A 21 -11.45 19.80 23.59
C ARG A 21 -11.61 19.94 22.08
N GLU A 22 -11.32 21.10 21.50
CA GLU A 22 -11.35 21.32 20.04
C GLU A 22 -10.29 20.47 19.30
N ALA A 23 -9.10 20.28 19.89
CA ALA A 23 -8.07 19.42 19.31
C ALA A 23 -8.43 17.91 19.34
N SER A 24 -9.49 17.51 20.06
CA SER A 24 -9.82 16.11 20.33
C SER A 24 -11.03 15.54 19.58
N ASP A 25 -11.77 16.35 18.81
CA ASP A 25 -13.10 15.95 18.29
C ASP A 25 -13.28 16.09 16.76
N GLY A 26 -12.27 16.61 16.04
CA GLY A 26 -12.32 16.69 14.56
C GLY A 26 -11.85 15.38 13.91
N SER A 27 -12.76 14.63 13.30
CA SER A 27 -12.38 13.55 12.37
C SER A 27 -11.58 14.15 11.21
N PHE A 28 -10.48 13.50 10.79
CA PHE A 28 -9.69 13.93 9.63
C PHE A 28 -10.57 14.09 8.38
N GLU A 29 -10.74 15.34 7.93
CA GLU A 29 -11.60 15.71 6.81
C GLU A 29 -10.92 15.44 5.45
N TRP A 30 -10.70 14.16 5.14
CA TRP A 30 -9.99 13.72 3.94
C TRP A 30 -10.50 14.33 2.63
N TYR A 31 -11.80 14.66 2.55
CA TYR A 31 -12.43 15.24 1.36
C TYR A 31 -11.96 16.66 1.04
N ARG A 32 -11.26 17.35 1.95
CA ARG A 32 -10.64 18.64 1.67
C ARG A 32 -9.32 18.53 0.92
N GLU A 33 -8.69 17.35 0.90
CA GLU A 33 -7.42 17.14 0.22
C GLU A 33 -7.64 16.59 -1.20
N PRO A 34 -7.24 17.32 -2.26
CA PRO A 34 -7.46 16.88 -3.65
C PRO A 34 -6.90 15.49 -3.96
N GLN A 35 -5.73 15.16 -3.40
CA GLN A 35 -5.10 13.84 -3.52
C GLN A 35 -5.93 12.71 -2.93
N ARG A 36 -6.63 12.95 -1.81
CA ARG A 36 -7.50 11.97 -1.15
C ARG A 36 -8.78 11.78 -1.94
N VAL A 37 -9.35 12.87 -2.47
CA VAL A 37 -10.49 12.81 -3.39
C VAL A 37 -10.14 12.03 -4.65
N ALA A 38 -8.98 12.29 -5.25
CA ALA A 38 -8.50 11.53 -6.41
C ALA A 38 -8.32 10.03 -6.09
N THR A 39 -7.76 9.70 -4.93
CA THR A 39 -7.62 8.30 -4.46
C THR A 39 -8.99 7.64 -4.27
N ALA A 40 -9.98 8.35 -3.71
CA ALA A 40 -11.34 7.86 -3.53
C ALA A 40 -12.05 7.65 -4.88
N CYS A 41 -11.91 8.58 -5.82
CA CYS A 41 -12.42 8.44 -7.18
C CYS A 41 -11.79 7.24 -7.89
N ALA A 42 -10.48 7.01 -7.73
CA ALA A 42 -9.81 5.85 -8.30
C ALA A 42 -10.37 4.53 -7.72
N TRP A 43 -10.66 4.50 -6.41
CA TRP A 43 -11.25 3.32 -5.76
C TRP A 43 -12.66 3.04 -6.28
N MET A 44 -13.50 4.08 -6.37
CA MET A 44 -14.85 3.99 -6.92
C MET A 44 -14.85 3.58 -8.40
N ALA A 45 -13.93 4.14 -9.19
CA ALA A 45 -13.79 3.82 -10.61
C ALA A 45 -13.36 2.37 -10.81
N LEU A 46 -12.36 1.89 -10.06
CA LEU A 46 -11.92 0.49 -10.12
C LEU A 46 -13.04 -0.47 -9.73
N GLY A 47 -13.79 -0.17 -8.67
CA GLY A 47 -14.93 -1.00 -8.23
C GLY A 47 -16.07 -1.03 -9.24
N SER A 48 -16.39 0.13 -9.81
CA SER A 48 -17.40 0.23 -10.87
C SER A 48 -16.97 -0.54 -12.11
N PHE A 49 -15.70 -0.41 -12.52
CA PHE A 49 -15.16 -1.16 -13.65
C PHE A 49 -15.14 -2.68 -13.39
N ALA A 50 -14.69 -3.12 -12.21
CA ALA A 50 -14.73 -4.54 -11.84
C ALA A 50 -16.15 -5.11 -11.84
N THR A 51 -17.16 -4.32 -11.48
CA THR A 51 -18.55 -4.77 -11.41
C THR A 51 -19.23 -4.78 -12.78
N PHE A 52 -19.00 -3.76 -13.61
CA PHE A 52 -19.79 -3.54 -14.84
C PHE A 52 -18.99 -3.69 -16.14
N GLY A 53 -17.67 -3.59 -16.08
CA GLY A 53 -16.79 -3.56 -17.27
C GLY A 53 -15.87 -4.78 -17.42
N ALA A 54 -15.51 -5.44 -16.32
CA ALA A 54 -14.66 -6.64 -16.38
C ALA A 54 -15.43 -7.85 -16.94
N PRO A 55 -14.73 -8.84 -17.56
CA PRO A 55 -15.34 -10.10 -17.97
C PRO A 55 -16.15 -10.74 -16.82
N SER A 56 -17.33 -11.28 -17.13
CA SER A 56 -18.21 -11.92 -16.14
C SER A 56 -18.34 -13.42 -16.40
N GLY A 57 -18.73 -14.19 -15.39
CA GLY A 57 -18.87 -15.65 -15.51
C GLY A 57 -17.53 -16.40 -15.60
N THR A 58 -16.41 -15.77 -15.27
CA THR A 58 -15.06 -16.32 -15.44
C THR A 58 -14.55 -17.13 -14.24
N SER A 59 -15.33 -17.28 -13.16
CA SER A 59 -14.83 -17.79 -11.87
C SER A 59 -14.15 -19.17 -11.95
N ALA A 60 -14.64 -20.08 -12.80
CA ALA A 60 -14.01 -21.38 -12.99
C ALA A 60 -12.64 -21.26 -13.70
N PHE A 61 -12.56 -20.40 -14.73
CA PHE A 61 -11.31 -20.10 -15.42
C PHE A 61 -10.31 -19.43 -14.46
N ASP A 62 -10.75 -18.43 -13.71
CA ASP A 62 -9.91 -17.68 -12.77
C ASP A 62 -9.35 -18.58 -11.65
N LEU A 63 -10.10 -19.58 -11.20
CA LEU A 63 -9.61 -20.55 -10.23
C LEU A 63 -8.47 -21.39 -10.80
N GLU A 64 -8.60 -21.90 -12.03
CA GLU A 64 -7.53 -22.65 -12.69
C GLU A 64 -6.33 -21.77 -13.05
N LEU A 65 -6.58 -20.51 -13.39
CA LEU A 65 -5.56 -19.49 -13.61
C LEU A 65 -4.71 -19.28 -12.35
N VAL A 66 -5.34 -19.07 -11.18
CA VAL A 66 -4.63 -18.92 -9.90
C VAL A 66 -3.84 -20.17 -9.55
N LYS A 67 -4.43 -21.36 -9.71
CA LYS A 67 -3.73 -22.62 -9.47
C LYS A 67 -2.45 -22.70 -10.30
N SER A 68 -2.55 -22.40 -11.60
CA SER A 68 -1.42 -22.42 -12.53
C SER A 68 -0.33 -21.42 -12.15
N LEU A 69 -0.73 -20.18 -11.81
CA LEU A 69 0.19 -19.12 -11.36
C LEU A 69 0.96 -19.50 -10.10
N VAL A 70 0.32 -20.21 -9.16
CA VAL A 70 0.95 -20.62 -7.90
C VAL A 70 1.80 -21.89 -8.08
N SER A 71 1.36 -22.85 -8.89
CA SER A 71 2.06 -24.14 -9.04
C SER A 71 3.26 -24.07 -9.99
N ALA A 72 3.21 -23.20 -10.99
CA ALA A 72 4.22 -23.12 -12.04
C ALA A 72 4.54 -21.65 -12.40
N PRO A 73 4.93 -20.81 -11.42
CA PRO A 73 5.24 -19.42 -11.68
C PRO A 73 6.45 -19.32 -12.63
N PHE A 74 6.37 -18.39 -13.58
CA PHE A 74 7.44 -18.05 -14.53
C PHE A 74 7.78 -19.14 -15.55
N THR A 75 6.82 -20.01 -15.85
CA THR A 75 6.96 -21.06 -16.88
C THR A 75 6.37 -20.65 -18.23
N GLY A 76 5.58 -19.56 -18.26
CA GLY A 76 4.80 -19.19 -19.44
C GLY A 76 3.57 -20.08 -19.67
N ALA A 77 3.24 -20.97 -18.73
CA ALA A 77 2.09 -21.89 -18.82
C ALA A 77 0.75 -21.16 -18.95
N VAL A 78 0.66 -19.94 -18.43
CA VAL A 78 -0.52 -19.08 -18.58
C VAL A 78 -0.26 -18.08 -19.70
N ASN A 79 0.56 -17.09 -19.39
CA ASN A 79 1.04 -16.04 -20.27
C ASN A 79 2.13 -15.31 -19.49
N PRO A 80 3.36 -15.24 -20.00
CA PRO A 80 4.49 -14.71 -19.23
C PRO A 80 4.33 -13.23 -18.85
N LEU A 81 3.59 -12.44 -19.64
CA LEU A 81 3.31 -11.04 -19.31
C LEU A 81 2.35 -10.95 -18.11
N PHE A 82 1.32 -11.80 -18.09
CA PHE A 82 0.41 -11.85 -16.95
C PHE A 82 1.07 -12.46 -15.71
N GLU A 83 1.94 -13.46 -15.86
CA GLU A 83 2.73 -14.00 -14.76
C GLU A 83 3.60 -12.93 -14.09
N ALA A 84 4.27 -12.09 -14.88
CA ALA A 84 5.04 -10.94 -14.37
C ALA A 84 4.15 -9.92 -13.63
N LEU A 85 2.99 -9.59 -14.22
CA LEU A 85 2.03 -8.65 -13.67
C LEU A 85 1.44 -9.15 -12.34
N PHE A 86 0.97 -10.39 -12.31
CA PHE A 86 0.36 -11.00 -11.14
C PHE A 86 1.34 -11.07 -9.97
N ASN A 87 2.58 -11.51 -10.23
CA ASN A 87 3.60 -11.56 -9.18
C ASN A 87 4.06 -10.17 -8.72
N SER A 88 3.91 -9.13 -9.56
CA SER A 88 4.14 -7.74 -9.15
C SER A 88 3.16 -7.29 -8.06
N LEU A 89 1.95 -7.85 -8.02
CA LEU A 89 0.97 -7.62 -6.95
C LEU A 89 1.37 -8.25 -5.60
N GLY A 90 2.47 -9.03 -5.53
CA GLY A 90 3.12 -9.37 -4.26
C GLY A 90 4.13 -8.29 -3.80
N VAL A 91 4.83 -7.66 -4.74
CA VAL A 91 5.87 -6.65 -4.46
C VAL A 91 5.26 -5.31 -4.07
N VAL A 92 4.18 -4.92 -4.74
CA VAL A 92 3.50 -3.63 -4.53
C VAL A 92 2.95 -3.48 -3.10
N PRO A 93 2.13 -4.40 -2.56
CA PRO A 93 1.64 -4.28 -1.19
C PRO A 93 2.76 -4.40 -0.15
N ALA A 94 3.81 -5.19 -0.42
CA ALA A 94 5.01 -5.21 0.43
C ALA A 94 5.72 -3.84 0.44
N THR A 95 5.77 -3.15 -0.70
CA THR A 95 6.28 -1.79 -0.79
C THR A 95 5.40 -0.81 -0.01
N TYR A 96 4.08 -0.91 -0.13
CA TYR A 96 3.16 -0.14 0.70
C TYR A 96 3.31 -0.46 2.19
N ALA A 97 3.65 -1.68 2.58
CA ALA A 97 3.99 -1.99 3.97
C ALA A 97 5.22 -1.22 4.45
N CYS A 98 6.30 -1.20 3.65
CA CYS A 98 7.50 -0.42 3.93
C CYS A 98 7.23 1.09 4.02
N LEU A 99 6.28 1.60 3.23
CA LEU A 99 5.88 3.01 3.23
C LEU A 99 4.91 3.36 4.35
N MET A 100 3.96 2.48 4.72
CA MET A 100 2.86 2.84 5.62
C MET A 100 3.10 2.43 7.08
N MET A 101 3.76 1.30 7.31
CA MET A 101 3.90 0.73 8.65
C MET A 101 4.71 1.59 9.64
N PRO A 102 5.73 2.38 9.23
CA PRO A 102 6.40 3.31 10.14
C PRO A 102 5.43 4.31 10.79
N GLY A 103 4.49 4.85 10.01
CA GLY A 103 3.49 5.81 10.49
C GLY A 103 2.22 5.19 11.05
N ALA A 104 2.10 3.86 11.14
CA ALA A 104 0.85 3.18 11.48
C ALA A 104 0.49 3.29 12.97
N LYS A 105 1.47 3.24 13.87
CA LYS A 105 1.23 3.30 15.31
C LYS A 105 0.76 4.70 15.70
N GLY A 106 -0.41 4.80 16.32
CA GLY A 106 -1.00 6.08 16.71
C GLY A 106 -1.52 6.92 15.53
N ASN A 107 -1.63 6.34 14.33
CA ASN A 107 -2.33 6.98 13.21
C ASN A 107 -3.82 7.09 13.53
N LYS A 108 -4.43 8.26 13.26
CA LYS A 108 -5.89 8.39 13.25
C LYS A 108 -6.43 7.86 11.93
N SER A 109 -6.92 6.62 11.97
CA SER A 109 -7.60 5.98 10.85
C SER A 109 -8.74 5.11 11.36
N PRO A 110 -9.87 5.02 10.63
CA PRO A 110 -10.95 4.10 10.97
C PRO A 110 -10.54 2.62 10.82
N PHE A 111 -9.48 2.33 10.07
CA PHE A 111 -9.04 0.96 9.79
C PHE A 111 -7.59 0.72 10.24
N PRO A 112 -7.27 -0.47 10.82
CA PRO A 112 -5.89 -0.81 11.16
C PRO A 112 -5.02 -0.94 9.90
N ALA A 113 -3.91 -0.20 9.83
CA ALA A 113 -2.99 -0.21 8.69
C ALA A 113 -2.53 -1.62 8.30
N ALA A 114 -2.15 -2.44 9.29
CA ALA A 114 -1.68 -3.81 9.06
C ALA A 114 -2.75 -4.69 8.41
N LEU A 115 -4.02 -4.50 8.77
CA LEU A 115 -5.14 -5.24 8.17
C LEU A 115 -5.33 -4.84 6.71
N CYS A 116 -5.37 -3.55 6.41
CA CYS A 116 -5.60 -3.06 5.04
C CYS A 116 -4.42 -3.39 4.11
N VAL A 117 -3.19 -3.21 4.59
CA VAL A 117 -1.98 -3.57 3.82
C VAL A 117 -1.87 -5.09 3.67
N GLY A 118 -2.14 -5.88 4.73
CA GLY A 118 -2.15 -7.33 4.63
C GLY A 118 -3.20 -7.85 3.65
N ALA A 119 -4.43 -7.35 3.73
CA ALA A 119 -5.52 -7.73 2.84
C ALA A 119 -5.26 -7.32 1.37
N SER A 120 -4.46 -6.27 1.13
CA SER A 120 -4.10 -5.85 -0.24
C SER A 120 -3.24 -6.85 -1.01
N PHE A 121 -2.63 -7.85 -0.36
CA PHE A 121 -2.00 -8.98 -1.08
C PHE A 121 -3.02 -9.84 -1.84
N ALA A 122 -4.28 -9.87 -1.41
CA ALA A 122 -5.35 -10.63 -2.06
C ALA A 122 -6.33 -9.71 -2.80
N LEU A 123 -6.66 -8.57 -2.22
CA LEU A 123 -7.71 -7.66 -2.70
C LEU A 123 -7.16 -6.42 -3.41
N GLY A 124 -5.83 -6.24 -3.46
CA GLY A 124 -5.21 -5.09 -4.10
C GLY A 124 -5.66 -3.76 -3.50
N PHE A 125 -5.90 -2.79 -4.37
CA PHE A 125 -6.39 -1.46 -4.02
C PHE A 125 -7.78 -1.47 -3.39
N PHE A 126 -8.59 -2.53 -3.56
CA PHE A 126 -9.89 -2.59 -2.88
C PHE A 126 -9.74 -2.57 -1.36
N ALA A 127 -8.72 -3.24 -0.83
CA ALA A 127 -8.42 -3.21 0.61
C ALA A 127 -7.60 -1.98 1.02
N LEU A 128 -6.66 -1.55 0.18
CA LEU A 128 -5.73 -0.48 0.53
C LEU A 128 -6.32 0.93 0.36
N GLY A 129 -7.13 1.15 -0.69
CA GLY A 129 -7.70 2.44 -1.07
C GLY A 129 -8.47 3.13 0.06
N PRO A 130 -9.44 2.48 0.74
CA PRO A 130 -10.21 3.12 1.82
C PRO A 130 -9.31 3.57 2.98
N TYR A 131 -8.27 2.80 3.30
CA TYR A 131 -7.27 3.18 4.29
C TYR A 131 -6.44 4.39 3.83
N LEU A 132 -5.98 4.40 2.58
CA LEU A 132 -5.25 5.55 2.02
C LEU A 132 -6.11 6.81 1.94
N VAL A 133 -7.41 6.70 1.71
CA VAL A 133 -8.33 7.84 1.69
C VAL A 133 -8.52 8.42 3.09
N THR A 134 -8.82 7.56 4.07
CA THR A 134 -9.38 8.00 5.37
C THR A 134 -8.36 8.21 6.48
N ARG A 135 -7.11 7.76 6.32
CA ARG A 135 -6.06 7.93 7.33
C ARG A 135 -5.50 9.36 7.35
N GLU A 136 -5.20 9.85 8.54
CA GLU A 136 -4.38 11.04 8.73
C GLU A 136 -2.90 10.70 8.37
N PRO A 137 -2.23 11.46 7.47
CA PRO A 137 -0.80 11.31 7.25
C PRO A 137 -0.01 11.59 8.53
N ARG A 138 1.05 10.82 8.78
CA ARG A 138 1.94 11.04 9.93
C ARG A 138 3.37 11.16 9.46
N THR A 139 3.91 12.38 9.45
CA THR A 139 5.29 12.67 8.99
C THR A 139 6.32 12.73 10.12
N ARG A 140 5.91 12.73 11.39
CA ARG A 140 6.84 12.72 12.52
C ARG A 140 6.82 11.35 13.20
N VAL A 141 7.86 10.57 12.94
CA VAL A 141 8.03 9.21 13.46
C VAL A 141 9.51 8.97 13.74
N LYS A 142 9.83 8.66 14.99
CA LYS A 142 11.18 8.21 15.37
C LYS A 142 11.33 6.71 15.21
N ARG A 143 12.55 6.26 14.93
CA ARG A 143 12.91 4.84 14.86
C ARG A 143 12.63 4.10 16.17
N SER A 144 12.78 4.78 17.30
CA SER A 144 12.48 4.26 18.63
C SER A 144 10.99 3.97 18.88
N GLU A 145 10.07 4.56 18.11
CA GLU A 145 8.63 4.34 18.23
C GLU A 145 8.15 3.04 17.56
N LEU A 146 8.96 2.49 16.65
CA LEU A 146 8.62 1.38 15.78
C LEU A 146 8.48 0.06 16.55
N GLY A 147 7.48 -0.74 16.18
CA GLY A 147 7.38 -2.12 16.61
C GLY A 147 8.47 -3.01 15.99
N PHE A 148 8.68 -4.19 16.58
CA PHE A 148 9.73 -5.13 16.13
C PHE A 148 9.65 -5.46 14.64
N VAL A 149 8.45 -5.78 14.13
CA VAL A 149 8.26 -6.15 12.72
C VAL A 149 8.62 -4.98 11.80
N THR A 150 8.06 -3.78 12.01
CA THR A 150 8.36 -2.66 11.12
C THR A 150 9.80 -2.19 11.21
N ARG A 151 10.42 -2.22 12.41
CA ARG A 151 11.83 -1.86 12.57
C ARG A 151 12.79 -2.83 11.87
N ASN A 152 12.51 -4.13 11.91
CA ASN A 152 13.46 -5.16 11.46
C ASN A 152 13.15 -5.76 10.09
N ILE A 153 11.91 -5.64 9.59
CA ILE A 153 11.49 -6.17 8.30
C ILE A 153 11.19 -5.00 7.35
N TRP A 154 10.21 -4.16 7.67
CA TRP A 154 9.74 -3.11 6.76
C TRP A 154 10.75 -1.95 6.58
N GLU A 155 11.58 -1.67 7.58
CA GLU A 155 12.69 -0.70 7.48
C GLU A 155 14.03 -1.32 7.03
N SER A 156 14.08 -2.64 6.79
CA SER A 156 15.34 -3.33 6.45
C SER A 156 15.81 -3.02 5.03
N LYS A 157 17.10 -2.69 4.89
CA LYS A 157 17.76 -2.54 3.58
C LYS A 157 17.88 -3.84 2.81
N LEU A 158 18.00 -4.97 3.52
CA LEU A 158 17.99 -6.29 2.89
C LEU A 158 16.61 -6.59 2.28
N ASN A 159 15.53 -6.26 3.01
CA ASN A 159 14.17 -6.38 2.48
C ASN A 159 13.96 -5.48 1.26
N ALA A 160 14.41 -4.22 1.32
CA ALA A 160 14.34 -3.30 0.19
C ALA A 160 15.13 -3.81 -1.04
N ALA A 161 16.33 -4.35 -0.83
CA ALA A 161 17.14 -4.93 -1.89
C ALA A 161 16.48 -6.19 -2.50
N ALA A 162 15.86 -7.04 -1.67
CA ALA A 162 15.12 -8.20 -2.15
C ALA A 162 13.88 -7.79 -2.97
N LEU A 163 13.11 -6.80 -2.50
CA LEU A 163 11.97 -6.25 -3.25
C LEU A 163 12.40 -5.65 -4.59
N LEU A 164 13.48 -4.86 -4.61
CA LEU A 164 14.01 -4.28 -5.84
C LEU A 164 14.54 -5.37 -6.79
N GLY A 165 15.27 -6.35 -6.27
CA GLY A 165 15.80 -7.47 -7.06
C GLY A 165 14.69 -8.30 -7.69
N PHE A 166 13.63 -8.59 -6.95
CA PHE A 166 12.48 -9.32 -7.48
C PHE A 166 11.66 -8.47 -8.47
N ALA A 167 11.48 -7.17 -8.19
CA ALA A 167 10.87 -6.24 -9.16
C ALA A 167 11.67 -6.18 -10.48
N ALA A 168 13.00 -6.13 -10.40
CA ALA A 168 13.89 -6.14 -11.56
C ALA A 168 13.79 -7.45 -12.34
N TYR A 169 13.74 -8.58 -11.63
CA TYR A 169 13.50 -9.89 -12.25
C TYR A 169 12.15 -9.92 -12.98
N LEU A 170 11.06 -9.44 -12.38
CA LEU A 170 9.73 -9.43 -13.01
C LEU A 170 9.70 -8.54 -14.25
N ALA A 171 10.33 -7.36 -14.19
CA ALA A 171 10.46 -6.47 -15.33
C ALA A 171 11.27 -7.12 -16.46
N PHE A 172 12.40 -7.76 -16.13
CA PHE A 172 13.20 -8.51 -17.09
C PHE A 172 12.41 -9.67 -17.69
N TYR A 173 11.78 -10.50 -16.86
CA TYR A 173 11.00 -11.66 -17.30
C TYR A 173 9.87 -11.25 -18.25
N GLY A 174 9.09 -10.22 -17.89
CA GLY A 174 8.06 -9.69 -18.77
C GLY A 174 8.63 -9.18 -20.09
N ALA A 175 9.66 -8.33 -20.04
CA ALA A 175 10.29 -7.74 -21.21
C ALA A 175 10.91 -8.78 -22.17
N SER A 176 11.57 -9.80 -21.62
CA SER A 176 12.19 -10.89 -22.40
C SER A 176 11.19 -11.83 -23.06
N ASN A 177 9.93 -11.79 -22.64
CA ASN A 177 8.86 -12.62 -23.20
C ASN A 177 7.87 -11.84 -24.08
N VAL A 178 8.18 -10.59 -24.45
CA VAL A 178 7.35 -9.81 -25.36
C VAL A 178 7.48 -10.36 -26.79
N THR A 179 6.42 -10.98 -27.29
CA THR A 179 6.27 -11.44 -28.66
C THR A 179 4.85 -11.09 -29.15
N PRO A 180 4.57 -11.11 -30.46
CA PRO A 180 3.21 -10.90 -30.96
C PRO A 180 2.19 -11.86 -30.33
N ASP A 181 2.56 -13.12 -30.14
CA ASP A 181 1.69 -14.15 -29.57
C ASP A 181 1.42 -13.92 -28.08
N THR A 182 2.44 -13.57 -27.29
CA THR A 182 2.25 -13.31 -25.85
C THR A 182 1.45 -12.03 -25.63
N LEU A 183 1.61 -11.01 -26.47
CA LEU A 183 0.78 -9.80 -26.45
C LEU A 183 -0.67 -10.10 -26.80
N ALA A 184 -0.92 -10.88 -27.85
CA ALA A 184 -2.27 -11.27 -28.25
C ALA A 184 -2.95 -12.10 -27.14
N GLY A 185 -2.24 -13.10 -26.59
CA GLY A 185 -2.74 -13.92 -25.48
C GLY A 185 -3.03 -13.11 -24.23
N PHE A 186 -2.17 -12.14 -23.88
CA PHE A 186 -2.41 -11.23 -22.77
C PHE A 186 -3.65 -10.37 -23.01
N ALA A 187 -3.82 -9.85 -24.23
CA ALA A 187 -5.01 -9.06 -24.58
C ALA A 187 -6.30 -9.88 -24.48
N THR A 188 -6.29 -11.15 -24.90
CA THR A 188 -7.43 -12.05 -24.76
C THR A 188 -7.73 -12.36 -23.28
N LEU A 189 -6.69 -12.63 -22.47
CA LEU A 189 -6.85 -12.81 -21.02
C LEU A 189 -7.50 -11.58 -20.37
N PHE A 190 -6.99 -10.39 -20.69
CA PHE A 190 -7.44 -9.12 -20.13
C PHE A 190 -8.86 -8.72 -20.56
N LYS A 191 -9.23 -8.94 -21.83
CA LYS A 191 -10.50 -8.43 -22.38
C LYS A 191 -11.66 -9.41 -22.30
N GLU A 192 -11.38 -10.71 -22.35
CA GLU A 192 -12.41 -11.71 -22.67
C GLU A 192 -12.47 -12.86 -21.66
N GLN A 193 -11.33 -13.41 -21.25
CA GLN A 193 -11.31 -14.71 -20.56
C GLN A 193 -11.32 -14.62 -19.04
N SER A 194 -10.79 -13.55 -18.45
CA SER A 194 -10.49 -13.53 -17.02
C SER A 194 -10.82 -12.19 -16.37
N MET A 195 -11.78 -12.21 -15.42
CA MET A 195 -12.02 -11.09 -14.52
C MET A 195 -10.77 -10.81 -13.68
N LEU A 196 -10.11 -11.85 -13.19
CA LEU A 196 -8.90 -11.71 -12.39
C LEU A 196 -7.81 -10.97 -13.16
N ALA A 197 -7.49 -11.40 -14.39
CA ALA A 197 -6.45 -10.77 -15.20
C ALA A 197 -6.79 -9.32 -15.56
N CYS A 198 -8.05 -9.07 -15.90
CA CYS A 198 -8.57 -7.74 -16.17
C CYS A 198 -8.39 -6.80 -14.96
N VAL A 199 -8.99 -7.18 -13.83
CA VAL A 199 -9.04 -6.36 -12.62
C VAL A 199 -7.65 -6.21 -12.00
N SER A 200 -6.85 -7.27 -11.93
CA SER A 200 -5.45 -7.19 -11.45
C SER A 200 -4.58 -6.24 -12.27
N THR A 201 -4.81 -6.17 -13.60
CA THR A 201 -4.09 -5.22 -14.46
C THR A 201 -4.48 -3.79 -14.15
N CYS A 202 -5.78 -3.51 -14.04
CA CYS A 202 -6.28 -2.19 -13.65
C CYS A 202 -5.83 -1.80 -12.22
N ASP A 203 -5.84 -2.76 -11.30
CA ASP A 203 -5.41 -2.60 -9.91
C ASP A 203 -3.94 -2.19 -9.82
N LEU A 204 -3.05 -2.87 -10.56
CA LEU A 204 -1.62 -2.51 -10.61
C LEU A 204 -1.41 -1.08 -11.10
N ILE A 205 -2.17 -0.64 -12.13
CA ILE A 205 -2.12 0.73 -12.63
C ILE A 205 -2.56 1.71 -11.53
N VAL A 206 -3.69 1.47 -10.88
CA VAL A 206 -4.21 2.34 -9.82
C VAL A 206 -3.27 2.41 -8.62
N LEU A 207 -2.74 1.27 -8.17
CA LEU A 207 -1.75 1.21 -7.09
C LEU A 207 -0.48 1.99 -7.44
N SER A 208 -0.06 1.95 -8.70
CA SER A 208 1.13 2.70 -9.17
C SER A 208 0.86 4.20 -9.18
N LEU A 209 -0.30 4.63 -9.69
CA LEU A 209 -0.71 6.04 -9.69
C LEU A 209 -0.87 6.60 -8.27
N CYS A 210 -1.34 5.78 -7.33
CA CYS A 210 -1.52 6.19 -5.93
C CYS A 210 -0.24 6.11 -5.08
N ALA A 211 0.90 5.70 -5.65
CA ALA A 211 2.14 5.50 -4.90
C ALA A 211 2.83 6.84 -4.54
N ALA A 212 2.71 7.87 -5.38
CA ALA A 212 3.45 9.12 -5.18
C ALA A 212 3.16 9.80 -3.82
N PRO A 213 1.90 9.96 -3.36
CA PRO A 213 1.63 10.52 -2.03
C PRO A 213 2.18 9.67 -0.88
N ALA A 214 2.20 8.34 -1.03
CA ALA A 214 2.75 7.43 -0.04
C ALA A 214 4.28 7.54 0.06
N ILE A 215 4.96 7.69 -1.07
CA ILE A 215 6.41 7.94 -1.16
C ILE A 215 6.73 9.33 -0.58
N ALA A 216 5.99 10.36 -0.97
CA ALA A 216 6.17 11.73 -0.46
C ALA A 216 6.04 11.81 1.06
N GLU A 217 5.07 11.09 1.64
CA GLU A 217 4.95 11.01 3.09
C GLU A 217 6.14 10.32 3.75
N ASP A 218 6.67 9.24 3.16
CA ASP A 218 7.86 8.56 3.68
C ASP A 218 9.15 9.39 3.51
N MET A 219 9.26 10.20 2.45
CA MET A 219 10.32 11.20 2.26
C MET A 219 10.28 12.25 3.39
N ARG A 220 9.10 12.83 3.64
CA ARG A 220 8.91 13.80 4.73
C ARG A 220 9.18 13.23 6.12
N ARG A 221 8.98 11.92 6.34
CA ARG A 221 9.38 11.26 7.61
C ARG A 221 10.87 11.20 7.85
N ARG A 222 11.67 11.34 6.78
CA ARG A 222 13.13 11.18 6.80
C ARG A 222 13.84 12.51 6.51
N ASP A 223 13.11 13.62 6.60
CA ASP A 223 13.59 14.97 6.28
C ASP A 223 14.18 15.07 4.86
N VAL A 224 13.60 14.33 3.91
CA VAL A 224 13.94 14.39 2.49
C VAL A 224 12.86 15.20 1.77
N ASP A 225 13.28 16.12 0.89
CA ASP A 225 12.40 16.86 -0.01
C ASP A 225 11.57 15.89 -0.88
N ASP A 226 10.25 16.06 -0.86
CA ASP A 226 9.30 15.19 -1.54
C ASP A 226 9.10 15.50 -3.03
N ALA A 227 9.83 16.48 -3.58
CA ALA A 227 9.84 16.83 -5.00
C ALA A 227 10.10 15.62 -5.93
N ASN A 228 10.88 14.64 -5.48
CA ASN A 228 11.22 13.44 -6.26
C ASN A 228 10.22 12.29 -6.11
N ALA A 229 9.16 12.42 -5.29
CA ALA A 229 8.22 11.34 -5.04
C ALA A 229 7.53 10.85 -6.33
N LEU A 230 7.17 11.79 -7.23
CA LEU A 230 6.58 11.46 -8.52
C LEU A 230 7.56 10.72 -9.43
N ALA A 231 8.85 11.07 -9.39
CA ALA A 231 9.88 10.40 -10.19
C ALA A 231 10.08 8.94 -9.76
N PHE A 232 10.02 8.65 -8.45
CA PHE A 232 10.03 7.25 -7.99
C PHE A 232 8.69 6.54 -8.28
N ALA A 233 7.56 7.24 -8.29
CA ALA A 233 6.27 6.60 -8.62
C ALA A 233 6.10 6.32 -10.13
N SER A 234 6.81 7.04 -11.01
CA SER A 234 6.61 6.97 -12.47
C SER A 234 7.12 5.69 -13.12
N VAL A 235 7.92 4.89 -12.40
CA VAL A 235 8.36 3.56 -12.83
C VAL A 235 7.66 2.53 -11.93
N PRO A 236 6.49 2.00 -12.33
CA PRO A 236 5.71 1.05 -11.52
C PRO A 236 6.57 -0.07 -10.94
N VAL A 237 6.31 -0.42 -9.68
CA VAL A 237 6.99 -1.47 -8.91
C VAL A 237 8.47 -1.16 -8.61
N LEU A 238 9.28 -0.91 -9.64
CA LEU A 238 10.73 -0.66 -9.56
C LEU A 238 11.07 0.63 -8.82
N GLY A 239 10.43 1.73 -9.20
CA GLY A 239 10.73 3.04 -8.63
C GLY A 239 10.39 3.14 -7.15
N PRO A 240 9.20 2.70 -6.68
CA PRO A 240 8.91 2.61 -5.26
C PRO A 240 9.91 1.72 -4.50
N ALA A 241 10.28 0.56 -5.04
CA ALA A 241 11.28 -0.33 -4.43
C ALA A 241 12.69 0.30 -4.39
N CYS A 242 13.06 1.05 -5.43
CA CYS A 242 14.32 1.79 -5.49
C CYS A 242 14.36 2.85 -4.39
N TRP A 243 13.27 3.60 -4.18
CA TRP A 243 13.14 4.53 -3.07
C TRP A 243 13.39 3.84 -1.72
N LEU A 244 12.80 2.67 -1.48
CA LEU A 244 13.03 1.91 -0.23
C LEU A 244 14.51 1.59 0.01
N LEU A 245 15.25 1.31 -1.06
CA LEU A 245 16.67 0.98 -0.98
C LEU A 245 17.53 2.22 -0.71
N VAL A 246 17.19 3.38 -1.27
CA VAL A 246 18.01 4.61 -1.12
C VAL A 246 17.59 5.53 0.03
N ARG A 247 16.36 5.39 0.55
CA ARG A 247 15.84 6.27 1.62
C ARG A 247 16.74 6.28 2.86
N PRO A 248 17.03 7.42 3.51
CA PRO A 248 17.78 7.46 4.77
C PRO A 248 17.08 6.64 5.87
N SER A 249 17.78 6.25 6.94
CA SER A 249 17.07 5.69 8.11
C SER A 249 16.23 6.77 8.79
N LEU A 250 15.16 6.37 9.49
CA LEU A 250 14.46 7.29 10.38
C LEU A 250 15.39 7.75 11.51
N GLU A 251 15.21 8.99 11.94
CA GLU A 251 15.90 9.55 13.12
C GLU A 251 15.55 8.76 14.38
N ASP A 252 16.48 8.71 15.33
CA ASP A 252 16.32 7.95 16.59
C ASP A 252 15.38 8.61 17.62
#